data_AF-A0A2E8HUY1-F1
#
_entry.id   AF-A0A2E8HUY1-F1
#
_cell.length_a   1.000
_cell.length_b   1.000
_cell.length_c   1.000
_cell.angle_alpha   90.00
_cell.angle_beta   90.00
_cell.angle_gamma   90.00
#
_symmetry.space_group_name_H-M   'P 1'
#
loop_
_entity.id
_entity.type
_entity.pdbx_description
1 polymer ?
#
loop_
_entity_poly.entity_id
_entity_poly.type
_entity_poly.pdbx_seq_one_letter_code
_entity_poly.pdbx_strand_id
1 'polypeptide(L)'
;MRITDNLQENFPFISVLKHAEKEYVGIIINQDNNVTSFYDYENLKSKKDQEKFIELGEAWWWESNRQIPINIFLSNEIQPFKYAIRNFTSKDVQVILGPVTSLNAIITKRIKRKSITLVRKPSS
;
A
#
# COMPACT_ATOMS: atom_id res chain seq x y z
N MET A 1 -6.79 18.36 20.33
CA MET A 1 -6.15 17.06 20.07
C MET A 1 -6.98 16.37 19.00
N ARG A 2 -6.50 16.28 17.75
CA ARG A 2 -7.31 15.75 16.65
C ARG A 2 -7.35 14.23 16.79
N ILE A 3 -8.54 13.65 16.69
CA ILE A 3 -8.80 12.20 16.81
C ILE A 3 -7.96 11.40 15.79
N THR A 4 -7.50 12.05 14.72
CA THR A 4 -6.61 11.51 13.69
C THR A 4 -5.21 11.14 14.18
N ASP A 5 -4.65 11.84 15.17
CA ASP A 5 -3.27 11.59 15.62
C ASP A 5 -3.15 10.27 16.40
N ASN A 6 -4.15 9.95 17.24
CA ASN A 6 -4.14 8.71 18.04
C ASN A 6 -4.32 7.44 17.19
N LEU A 7 -5.07 7.53 16.08
CA LEU A 7 -5.29 6.37 15.22
C LEU A 7 -4.01 5.98 14.48
N GLN A 8 -3.21 6.96 14.06
CA GLN A 8 -1.96 6.72 13.37
C GLN A 8 -0.87 6.16 14.30
N GLU A 9 -0.88 6.53 15.58
CA GLU A 9 0.04 5.96 16.58
C GLU A 9 -0.29 4.50 16.91
N ASN A 10 -1.56 4.14 16.99
CA ASN A 10 -1.98 2.76 17.32
C ASN A 10 -1.99 1.84 16.09
N PHE A 11 -2.38 2.36 14.91
CA PHE A 11 -2.52 1.57 13.68
C PHE A 11 -1.84 2.26 12.49
N PRO A 12 -0.50 2.30 12.46
CA PRO A 12 0.26 3.02 11.44
C PRO A 12 0.11 2.47 10.01
N PHE A 13 -0.48 1.27 9.86
CA PHE A 13 -0.77 0.65 8.57
C PHE A 13 -2.12 1.05 7.96
N ILE A 14 -3.02 1.62 8.76
CA ILE A 14 -4.30 2.12 8.29
C ILE A 14 -4.05 3.41 7.49
N SER A 15 -4.67 3.47 6.33
CA SER A 15 -4.65 4.59 5.42
C SER A 15 -6.06 5.15 5.22
N VAL A 16 -6.13 6.47 5.11
CA VAL A 16 -7.35 7.19 4.78
C VAL A 16 -7.19 7.78 3.40
N LEU A 17 -8.08 7.41 2.49
CA LEU A 17 -8.15 7.96 1.15
C LEU A 17 -9.45 8.73 0.95
N LYS A 18 -9.34 9.83 0.23
CA LYS A 18 -10.47 10.60 -0.22
C LYS A 18 -10.62 10.40 -1.72
N HIS A 19 -11.80 10.01 -2.14
CA HIS A 19 -12.16 9.89 -3.54
C HIS A 19 -13.44 10.70 -3.78
N ALA A 20 -13.31 11.73 -4.61
CA ALA A 20 -14.33 12.78 -4.78
C ALA A 20 -14.75 13.39 -3.43
N GLU A 21 -15.98 13.11 -2.97
CA GLU A 21 -16.56 13.63 -1.73
C GLU A 21 -16.66 12.57 -0.61
N LYS A 22 -16.16 11.35 -0.85
CA LYS A 22 -16.20 10.26 0.12
C LYS A 22 -14.81 9.93 0.65
N GLU A 23 -14.74 9.74 1.96
CA GLU A 23 -13.57 9.25 2.66
C GLU A 23 -13.72 7.74 2.86
N TYR A 24 -12.62 7.01 2.68
CA TYR A 24 -12.55 5.57 2.87
C TYR A 24 -11.36 5.26 3.77
N VAL A 25 -11.55 4.28 4.65
CA VAL A 25 -10.56 3.88 5.67
C VAL A 25 -10.22 2.41 5.50
N GLY A 26 -8.93 2.07 5.57
CA GLY A 26 -8.47 0.71 5.27
C GLY A 26 -7.00 0.64 4.89
N ILE A 27 -6.60 -0.34 4.06
CA ILE A 27 -5.18 -0.58 3.74
C ILE A 27 -4.94 -0.42 2.23
N ILE A 28 -3.98 0.42 1.86
CA ILE A 28 -3.57 0.58 0.45
C ILE A 28 -2.72 -0.62 0.04
N ILE A 29 -3.19 -1.31 -1.00
CA ILE A 29 -2.52 -2.49 -1.56
C ILE A 29 -1.47 -2.04 -2.57
N ASN A 30 -1.87 -1.16 -3.48
CA ASN A 30 -0.99 -0.70 -4.53
C ASN A 30 -1.52 0.60 -5.11
N GLN A 31 -0.64 1.57 -5.29
CA GLN A 31 -0.92 2.81 -5.99
C GLN A 31 -0.03 2.89 -7.24
N ASP A 32 -0.67 2.84 -8.40
CA ASP A 32 -0.03 3.08 -9.70
C ASP A 32 -0.48 4.43 -10.27
N ASN A 33 0.01 4.78 -11.47
CA ASN A 33 -0.37 6.03 -12.13
C ASN A 33 -1.84 6.07 -12.59
N ASN A 34 -2.44 4.90 -12.80
CA ASN A 34 -3.79 4.78 -13.36
C ASN A 34 -4.82 4.28 -12.33
N VAL A 35 -4.43 3.30 -11.51
CA VAL A 35 -5.34 2.61 -10.59
C VAL A 35 -4.73 2.53 -9.20
N THR A 36 -5.52 2.88 -8.20
CA THR A 36 -5.23 2.69 -6.78
C THR A 36 -6.10 1.55 -6.28
N SER A 37 -5.47 0.49 -5.79
CA SER A 37 -6.12 -0.68 -5.21
C SER A 37 -6.02 -0.61 -3.69
N PHE A 38 -7.14 -0.83 -3.03
CA PHE A 38 -7.29 -0.59 -1.60
C PHE A 38 -8.26 -1.60 -0.99
N TYR A 39 -7.96 -2.08 0.22
CA TYR A 39 -8.92 -2.83 1.02
C TYR A 39 -9.76 -1.86 1.84
N ASP A 40 -11.07 -1.87 1.59
CA ASP A 40 -12.02 -1.05 2.33
C ASP A 40 -12.48 -1.75 3.61
N TYR A 41 -12.16 -1.15 4.75
CA TYR A 41 -12.52 -1.69 6.06
C TYR A 41 -14.03 -1.68 6.30
N GLU A 42 -14.74 -0.68 5.74
CA GLU A 42 -16.19 -0.58 5.89
C GLU A 42 -16.95 -1.67 5.12
N ASN A 43 -16.31 -2.28 4.12
CA ASN A 43 -16.92 -3.33 3.30
C ASN A 43 -16.86 -4.71 3.97
N LEU A 44 -16.12 -4.85 5.08
CA LEU A 44 -16.02 -6.09 5.83
C LEU A 44 -17.36 -6.39 6.53
N LYS A 45 -17.96 -7.54 6.20
CA LYS A 45 -19.34 -7.85 6.60
C LYS A 45 -19.50 -8.26 8.06
N SER A 46 -18.44 -8.80 8.67
CA SER A 46 -18.47 -9.39 10.01
C SER A 46 -17.44 -8.72 10.91
N LYS A 47 -17.76 -8.55 12.20
CA LYS A 47 -16.78 -8.08 13.19
C LYS A 47 -15.56 -9.00 13.28
N LYS A 48 -15.76 -10.32 13.16
CA LYS A 48 -14.64 -11.28 13.16
C LYS A 48 -13.70 -11.06 11.96
N ASP A 49 -14.27 -10.69 10.82
CA ASP A 49 -13.50 -10.40 9.60
C ASP A 49 -12.72 -9.09 9.78
N GLN A 50 -13.33 -8.10 10.43
CA GLN A 50 -12.67 -6.84 10.79
C GLN A 50 -11.50 -7.03 11.74
N GLU A 51 -11.69 -7.78 12.82
CA GLU A 51 -10.63 -8.09 13.79
C GLU A 51 -9.47 -8.81 13.09
N LYS A 52 -9.77 -9.85 12.32
CA LYS A 52 -8.76 -10.62 11.60
C LYS A 52 -8.03 -9.78 10.55
N PHE A 53 -8.72 -8.86 9.88
CA PHE A 53 -8.09 -7.94 8.94
C PHE A 53 -7.10 -6.99 9.62
N ILE A 54 -7.43 -6.50 10.82
CA ILE A 54 -6.53 -5.68 11.64
C ILE A 54 -5.31 -6.49 12.08
N GLU A 55 -5.51 -7.72 12.57
CA GLU A 55 -4.42 -8.62 12.96
C GLU A 55 -3.44 -8.88 11.79
N LEU A 56 -3.97 -9.16 10.60
CA LEU A 56 -3.15 -9.34 9.39
C LEU A 56 -2.43 -8.06 8.99
N GLY A 57 -3.08 -6.90 9.14
CA GLY A 57 -2.48 -5.59 8.89
C GLY A 57 -1.32 -5.29 9.84
N GLU A 58 -1.48 -5.63 11.11
CA GLU A 58 -0.44 -5.47 12.14
C GLU A 58 0.75 -6.40 11.88
N ALA A 59 0.49 -7.69 11.64
CA ALA A 59 1.52 -8.67 11.28
C ALA A 59 2.29 -8.21 10.03
N TRP A 60 1.58 -7.78 8.99
CA TRP A 60 2.19 -7.22 7.80
C TRP A 60 3.04 -5.99 8.10
N TRP A 61 2.59 -5.07 8.95
CA TRP A 61 3.33 -3.84 9.25
C TRP A 61 4.64 -4.07 10.00
N TRP A 62 4.65 -5.02 10.93
CA TRP A 62 5.80 -5.32 11.78
C TRP A 62 6.76 -6.32 11.14
N GLU A 63 6.25 -7.30 10.40
CA GLU A 63 7.07 -8.35 9.79
C GLU A 63 7.55 -8.00 8.38
N SER A 64 6.89 -7.06 7.70
CA SER A 64 7.31 -6.62 6.37
C SER A 64 8.29 -5.46 6.40
N ASN A 65 9.03 -5.30 5.31
CA ASN A 65 9.86 -4.11 5.05
C ASN A 65 9.04 -2.85 4.68
N ARG A 66 7.72 -2.83 4.94
CA ARG A 66 6.74 -1.75 4.67
C ARG A 66 6.61 -1.29 3.22
N GLN A 67 7.39 -1.89 2.32
CA GLN A 67 7.38 -1.61 0.88
C GLN A 67 6.61 -2.67 0.11
N ILE A 68 6.49 -3.88 0.65
CA ILE A 68 5.81 -5.00 -0.01
C ILE A 68 4.32 -4.88 0.32
N PRO A 69 3.43 -4.85 -0.67
CA PRO A 69 1.99 -4.91 -0.46
C PRO A 69 1.53 -6.10 0.38
N ILE A 70 0.51 -5.89 1.23
CA ILE A 70 -0.08 -6.94 2.08
C ILE A 70 -0.58 -8.14 1.26
N ASN A 71 -1.07 -7.91 0.03
CA ASN A 71 -1.55 -8.99 -0.83
C ASN A 71 -0.45 -9.93 -1.34
N ILE A 72 0.81 -9.48 -1.35
CA ILE A 72 1.97 -10.29 -1.71
C ILE A 72 2.53 -10.95 -0.44
N PHE A 73 2.64 -10.20 0.66
CA PHE A 73 3.21 -10.69 1.90
C PHE A 73 2.34 -11.80 2.52
N LEU A 74 1.03 -11.56 2.65
CA LEU A 74 0.04 -12.48 3.25
C LEU A 74 -0.93 -13.02 2.21
N SER A 75 -0.39 -13.48 1.08
CA SER A 75 -1.20 -13.84 -0.09
C SER A 75 -2.31 -14.85 0.19
N ASN A 76 -2.08 -15.87 1.02
CA ASN A 76 -3.05 -16.90 1.39
C ASN A 76 -4.08 -16.40 2.41
N GLU A 77 -3.63 -15.69 3.45
CA GLU A 77 -4.48 -15.26 4.56
C GLU A 77 -5.41 -14.11 4.17
N ILE A 78 -4.97 -13.28 3.22
CA ILE A 78 -5.74 -12.15 2.72
C ILE A 78 -6.71 -12.53 1.59
N GLN A 79 -6.59 -13.73 1.00
CA GLN A 79 -7.48 -14.21 -0.08
C GLN A 79 -8.98 -14.04 0.27
N PRO A 80 -9.45 -14.40 1.48
CA PRO A 80 -10.87 -14.31 1.82
C PRO A 80 -11.38 -12.87 1.79
N PHE A 81 -10.51 -11.88 2.00
CA PHE A 81 -10.87 -10.45 2.02
C PHE A 81 -10.85 -9.80 0.63
N LYS A 82 -10.61 -10.57 -0.45
CA LYS A 82 -10.62 -10.05 -1.83
C LYS A 82 -11.91 -9.31 -2.18
N TYR A 83 -13.05 -9.69 -1.58
CA TYR A 83 -14.33 -9.02 -1.82
C TYR A 83 -14.36 -7.56 -1.33
N ALA A 84 -13.50 -7.22 -0.37
CA ALA A 84 -13.38 -5.87 0.18
C ALA A 84 -12.41 -4.98 -0.61
N ILE A 85 -11.81 -5.50 -1.68
CA ILE A 85 -10.93 -4.72 -2.55
C ILE A 85 -11.78 -3.73 -3.34
N ARG A 86 -11.43 -2.45 -3.24
CA ARG A 86 -11.89 -1.39 -4.12
C ARG A 86 -10.73 -0.90 -4.99
N ASN A 87 -11.05 -0.71 -6.26
CA ASN A 87 -10.16 -0.09 -7.23
C ASN A 87 -10.71 1.29 -7.56
N PHE A 88 -9.84 2.29 -7.49
CA PHE A 88 -10.15 3.67 -7.81
C PHE A 88 -9.23 4.16 -8.90
N THR A 89 -9.67 5.15 -9.67
CA THR A 89 -8.79 5.84 -10.62
C THR A 89 -7.85 6.75 -9.85
N SER A 90 -6.53 6.57 -10.00
CA SER A 90 -5.54 7.29 -9.19
C SER A 90 -5.56 8.81 -9.35
N LYS A 91 -6.13 9.32 -10.46
CA LYS A 91 -6.29 10.77 -10.69
C LYS A 91 -7.25 11.43 -9.70
N ASP A 92 -8.26 10.70 -9.26
CA ASP A 92 -9.35 11.20 -8.42
C ASP A 92 -9.18 10.78 -6.95
N VAL A 93 -8.07 10.11 -6.63
CA VAL A 93 -7.73 9.63 -5.29
C VAL A 93 -6.69 10.54 -4.65
N GLN A 94 -7.04 11.07 -3.50
CA GLN A 94 -6.11 11.78 -2.62
C GLN A 94 -5.90 10.96 -1.36
N VAL A 95 -4.68 10.50 -1.11
CA VAL A 95 -4.32 9.86 0.16
C VAL A 95 -4.15 10.96 1.20
N ILE A 96 -5.03 10.98 2.20
CA ILE A 96 -4.97 11.96 3.30
C ILE A 96 -3.90 11.51 4.31
N LEU A 97 -3.85 10.22 4.61
CA LEU A 97 -3.05 9.68 5.70
C LEU A 97 -2.69 8.21 5.45
N GLY A 98 -1.55 7.79 6.01
CA GLY A 98 -1.11 6.40 6.00
C GLY A 98 -0.07 6.05 4.93
N PRO A 99 0.46 4.81 4.97
CA PRO A 99 1.51 4.35 4.07
C PRO A 99 0.96 4.00 2.69
N VAL A 100 1.66 4.47 1.65
CA VAL A 100 1.38 4.11 0.27
C VAL A 100 2.42 3.13 -0.21
N THR A 101 1.98 2.01 -0.78
CA THR A 101 2.86 1.04 -1.44
C THR A 101 2.63 1.10 -2.95
N SER A 102 3.71 0.99 -3.72
CA SER A 102 3.66 0.97 -5.19
C SER A 102 4.59 -0.11 -5.71
N LEU A 103 4.06 -1.03 -6.50
CA LEU A 103 4.84 -2.10 -7.13
C LEU A 103 5.90 -1.55 -8.09
N ASN A 104 5.59 -0.45 -8.78
CA ASN A 104 6.52 0.23 -9.68
C ASN A 104 7.77 0.75 -8.96
N ALA A 105 7.63 1.23 -7.71
CA ALA A 105 8.75 1.70 -6.90
C ALA A 105 9.72 0.55 -6.52
N ILE A 106 9.19 -0.65 -6.30
CA ILE A 106 9.98 -1.85 -5.99
C ILE A 106 10.77 -2.32 -7.21
N ILE A 107 10.14 -2.31 -8.40
CA ILE A 107 10.76 -2.75 -9.67
C ILE A 107 11.90 -1.80 -10.07
N THR A 108 11.69 -0.49 -9.97
CA THR A 108 12.66 0.53 -10.40
C THR A 108 13.99 0.44 -9.64
N LYS A 109 13.96 0.12 -8.33
CA LYS A 109 15.18 -0.05 -7.53
C LYS A 109 16.04 -1.25 -7.96
N ARG A 110 15.48 -2.26 -8.64
CA ARG A 110 16.24 -3.45 -9.09
C ARG A 110 17.11 -3.19 -10.32
N ILE A 111 16.97 -2.04 -11.00
CA ILE A 111 17.72 -1.76 -12.24
C ILE A 111 18.88 -0.78 -11.94
N LYS A 112 20.01 -1.30 -11.45
CA LYS A 112 21.28 -0.55 -11.53
C LYS A 112 21.82 -0.67 -12.96
N ARG A 113 21.54 0.31 -13.83
CA ARG A 113 22.21 0.41 -15.14
C ARG A 113 23.70 0.68 -14.91
N LYS A 114 24.56 -0.34 -15.01
CA LYS A 114 26.00 -0.13 -15.16
C LYS A 114 26.25 0.48 -16.53
N SER A 115 26.41 1.80 -16.59
CA SER A 115 26.91 2.50 -17.78
C SER A 115 28.40 2.18 -17.93
N ILE A 116 28.76 1.33 -18.89
CA ILE A 116 30.16 1.10 -19.25
C ILE A 116 30.53 2.06 -20.39
N THR A 117 31.31 3.09 -20.08
CA THR A 117 31.88 3.97 -21.11
C THR A 117 33.19 3.38 -21.57
N LEU A 118 33.31 3.05 -22.86
CA LEU A 118 34.56 2.59 -23.45
C LEU A 118 35.53 3.79 -23.56
N VAL A 119 36.49 3.90 -22.64
CA VAL A 119 37.52 4.94 -22.71
C VAL A 119 38.64 4.45 -23.63
N ARG A 120 38.82 5.09 -24.79
CA ARG A 120 39.93 4.78 -25.71
C ARG A 120 41.21 5.39 -25.15
N LYS A 121 42.25 4.59 -24.91
CA LYS A 121 43.57 5.09 -24.48
C LYS A 121 44.19 5.90 -25.63
N PRO A 122 44.68 7.14 -25.39
CA PRO A 122 45.45 7.85 -26.40
C PRO A 122 46.76 7.09 -26.68
N SER A 123 47.04 6.83 -27.95
CA SER A 123 48.35 6.32 -28.38
C SER A 123 49.38 7.44 -28.29
N SER A 124 50.47 7.18 -27.57
CA SER A 124 51.65 8.04 -27.48
C SER A 124 52.31 8.30 -28.82
#